data_AF-A0A947FC16-F1
#
_entry.id   AF-A0A947FC16-F1
#
_cell.length_a   1.000
_cell.length_b   1.000
_cell.length_c   1.000
_cell.angle_alpha   90.00
_cell.angle_beta   90.00
_cell.angle_gamma   90.00
#
_symmetry.space_group_name_H-M   'P 1'
#
loop_
_entity.id
_entity.type
_entity.pdbx_description
1 polymer ?
#
loop_
_entity_poly.entity_id
_entity_poly.type
_entity_poly.pdbx_seq_one_letter_code
_entity_poly.pdbx_strand_id
1 'polypeptide(L)'
;MAAFFVKENENQEVLDIDLLSAHISNAMLRKFTPIKFQLLLLIFVLFQVNSFSQTKTNLEVFYSLTDSLSNTIIKELPSEENIVLLTLNLGESYSLFANNIKTSFIKTGKEIISTPIGELNYPHVDIVIETAGIEYGEMFRDGWFGAHYIERNAFIQGNFLQTFSTKGKREFTIESIDSVKVEEIKYLENESFPFTKGNVPPEPFLSGLAEPIIAIVTAAVLVALFFSIRSK
;
A
#
# COMPACT_ATOMS: atom_id res chain seq x y z
N MET A 1 22.40 54.29 -81.65
CA MET A 1 21.28 53.92 -82.54
C MET A 1 20.95 52.46 -82.28
N ALA A 2 19.69 52.21 -81.94
CA ALA A 2 19.00 50.91 -81.80
C ALA A 2 19.57 49.89 -80.78
N ALA A 3 18.87 49.80 -79.66
CA ALA A 3 18.83 48.65 -78.78
C ALA A 3 18.13 47.46 -79.47
N PHE A 4 18.63 46.26 -79.25
CA PHE A 4 17.95 44.99 -79.52
C PHE A 4 17.89 44.22 -78.20
N PHE A 5 16.66 43.93 -77.74
CA PHE A 5 16.36 43.09 -76.59
C PHE A 5 15.79 41.77 -77.13
N VAL A 6 16.41 40.64 -76.78
CA VAL A 6 15.80 39.30 -76.89
C VAL A 6 16.22 38.47 -75.66
N LYS A 7 15.25 38.31 -74.76
CA LYS A 7 14.74 37.07 -74.13
C LYS A 7 15.72 35.91 -73.83
N GLU A 8 15.84 35.51 -72.56
CA GLU A 8 15.59 34.13 -72.04
C GLU A 8 15.98 33.98 -70.54
N ASN A 9 15.39 32.94 -69.91
CA ASN A 9 15.72 32.34 -68.60
C ASN A 9 15.11 32.92 -67.31
N GLU A 10 13.88 32.51 -66.99
CA GLU A 10 13.36 32.51 -65.61
C GLU A 10 12.73 31.16 -65.16
N ASN A 11 12.76 30.10 -65.99
CA ASN A 11 12.03 28.84 -65.69
C ASN A 11 12.90 27.67 -65.21
N GLN A 12 14.19 27.86 -64.93
CA GLN A 12 15.08 26.77 -64.52
C GLN A 12 15.27 26.63 -62.99
N GLU A 13 15.06 27.69 -62.21
CA GLU A 13 15.37 27.67 -60.76
C GLU A 13 14.24 27.08 -59.88
N VAL A 14 12.98 27.16 -60.31
CA VAL A 14 11.83 26.73 -59.49
C VAL A 14 11.67 25.20 -59.44
N LEU A 15 12.18 24.48 -60.45
CA LEU A 15 12.03 23.03 -60.56
C LEU A 15 12.97 22.22 -59.64
N ASP A 16 14.09 22.81 -59.21
CA ASP A 16 15.07 22.10 -58.38
C ASP A 16 14.73 22.10 -56.87
N ILE A 17 14.01 23.11 -56.38
CA ILE A 17 13.67 23.22 -54.94
C ILE A 17 12.57 22.22 -54.55
N ASP A 18 11.57 22.01 -55.40
CA ASP A 18 10.48 21.05 -55.15
C ASP A 18 10.95 19.60 -55.26
N LEU A 19 11.89 19.30 -56.16
CA LEU A 19 12.52 17.97 -56.25
C LEU A 19 13.42 17.67 -55.05
N LEU A 20 14.14 18.68 -54.52
CA LEU A 20 14.96 18.53 -53.32
C LEU A 20 14.10 18.34 -52.06
N SER A 21 12.99 19.07 -51.95
CA SER A 21 11.99 18.95 -50.88
C SER A 21 11.33 17.55 -50.85
N ALA A 22 10.95 17.02 -52.02
CA ALA A 22 10.35 15.70 -52.14
C ALA A 22 11.34 14.55 -51.86
N HIS A 23 12.64 14.74 -52.11
CA HIS A 23 13.67 13.75 -51.80
C HIS A 23 14.04 13.71 -50.30
N ILE A 24 14.08 14.86 -49.63
CA ILE A 24 14.41 14.94 -48.21
C ILE A 24 13.26 14.38 -47.34
N SER A 25 12.00 14.63 -47.73
CA SER A 25 10.82 14.10 -47.02
C SER A 25 10.73 12.56 -47.07
N ASN A 26 11.03 11.95 -48.23
CA ASN A 26 11.02 10.49 -48.38
C ASN A 26 12.24 9.79 -47.76
N ALA A 27 13.37 10.48 -47.59
CA ALA A 27 14.55 9.92 -46.92
C ALA A 27 14.42 9.89 -45.39
N MET A 28 13.65 10.82 -44.80
CA MET A 28 13.51 10.94 -43.34
C MET A 28 12.44 10.00 -42.76
N LEU A 29 11.43 9.59 -43.54
CA LEU A 29 10.36 8.69 -43.10
C LEU A 29 10.71 7.18 -43.19
N ARG A 30 11.85 6.81 -43.79
CA ARG A 30 12.13 5.41 -44.18
C ARG A 30 13.09 4.63 -43.27
N LYS A 31 13.44 5.14 -42.08
CA LYS A 31 14.40 4.48 -41.16
C LYS A 31 13.88 4.14 -39.76
N PHE A 32 12.57 4.19 -39.54
CA PHE A 32 11.98 3.44 -38.42
C PHE A 32 11.83 1.98 -38.83
N THR A 33 12.91 1.22 -38.66
CA THR A 33 12.89 -0.23 -38.83
C THR A 33 11.93 -0.81 -37.76
N PRO A 34 10.88 -1.56 -38.16
CA PRO A 34 9.88 -2.08 -37.22
C PRO A 34 10.50 -3.00 -36.15
N ILE A 35 11.68 -3.56 -36.42
CA ILE A 35 12.48 -4.38 -35.51
C ILE A 35 12.87 -3.60 -34.24
N LYS A 36 13.19 -2.30 -34.34
CA LYS A 36 13.57 -1.49 -33.16
C LYS A 36 12.38 -1.17 -32.27
N PHE A 37 11.18 -1.01 -32.86
CA PHE A 37 9.95 -0.77 -32.11
C PHE A 37 9.45 -2.05 -31.43
N GLN A 38 9.53 -3.21 -32.10
CA GLN A 38 9.20 -4.51 -31.51
C GLN A 38 10.14 -4.88 -30.36
N LEU A 39 11.43 -4.59 -30.48
CA LEU A 39 12.40 -4.80 -29.40
C LEU A 39 12.12 -3.88 -28.19
N LEU A 40 11.76 -2.62 -28.42
CA LEU A 40 11.36 -1.68 -27.36
C LEU A 40 10.11 -2.18 -26.62
N LEU A 41 9.13 -2.69 -27.35
CA LEU A 41 7.88 -3.22 -26.79
C LEU A 41 8.15 -4.52 -25.99
N LEU A 42 9.04 -5.39 -26.47
CA LEU A 42 9.50 -6.57 -25.74
C LEU A 42 10.20 -6.19 -24.43
N ILE A 43 11.08 -5.17 -24.45
CA ILE A 43 11.75 -4.66 -23.24
C ILE A 43 10.72 -4.11 -22.24
N PHE A 44 9.69 -3.40 -22.71
CA PHE A 44 8.64 -2.85 -21.83
C PHE A 44 7.76 -3.93 -21.21
N VAL A 45 7.52 -5.03 -21.93
CA VAL A 45 6.82 -6.22 -21.40
C VAL A 45 7.69 -6.97 -20.38
N LEU A 46 9.01 -7.05 -20.61
CA LEU A 46 9.95 -7.70 -19.70
C LEU A 46 10.24 -6.87 -18.43
N PHE A 47 10.02 -5.55 -18.46
CA PHE A 47 10.16 -4.67 -17.30
C PHE A 47 8.92 -4.63 -16.39
N GLN A 48 7.88 -5.41 -16.66
CA GLN A 48 6.79 -5.68 -15.70
C GLN A 48 7.24 -6.66 -14.61
N VAL A 49 8.42 -6.45 -14.04
CA VAL A 49 8.79 -7.09 -12.78
C VAL A 49 7.90 -6.47 -11.71
N ASN A 50 6.83 -7.19 -11.38
CA ASN A 50 5.94 -6.84 -10.29
C ASN A 50 6.76 -6.72 -9.01
N SER A 51 7.02 -5.48 -8.58
CA SER A 51 7.50 -5.17 -7.24
C SER A 51 6.37 -5.48 -6.26
N PHE A 52 6.22 -6.76 -5.92
CA PHE A 52 5.32 -7.14 -4.84
C PHE A 52 5.95 -6.64 -3.54
N SER A 53 5.28 -5.68 -2.89
CA SER A 53 5.59 -5.32 -1.51
C SER A 53 5.40 -6.57 -0.66
N GLN A 54 6.42 -6.95 0.12
CA GLN A 54 6.35 -8.11 0.98
C GLN A 54 5.25 -7.90 2.04
N THR A 55 4.31 -8.83 2.15
CA THR A 55 3.26 -8.81 3.17
C THR A 55 3.89 -8.84 4.56
N LYS A 56 3.55 -7.85 5.41
CA LYS A 56 4.01 -7.83 6.81
C LYS A 56 3.43 -9.01 7.59
N THR A 57 4.25 -9.65 8.41
CA THR A 57 3.79 -10.67 9.38
C THR A 57 2.89 -10.04 10.44
N ASN A 58 2.07 -10.86 11.11
CA ASN A 58 1.19 -10.38 12.18
C ASN A 58 2.01 -9.73 13.31
N LEU A 59 3.17 -10.29 13.63
CA LEU A 59 4.08 -9.74 14.65
C LEU A 59 4.62 -8.35 14.27
N GLU A 60 4.99 -8.13 13.01
CA GLU A 60 5.44 -6.81 12.52
C GLU A 60 4.31 -5.76 12.53
N VAL A 61 3.08 -6.19 12.28
CA VAL A 61 1.91 -5.32 12.44
C VAL A 61 1.76 -4.91 13.91
N PHE A 62 1.89 -5.84 14.86
CA PHE A 62 1.86 -5.48 16.29
C PHE A 62 2.97 -4.51 16.70
N TYR A 63 4.20 -4.68 16.20
CA TYR A 63 5.25 -3.68 16.41
C TYR A 63 4.82 -2.29 15.92
N SER A 64 4.21 -2.20 14.72
CA SER A 64 3.68 -0.95 14.16
C SER A 64 2.55 -0.36 15.02
N LEU A 65 1.69 -1.20 15.61
CA LEU A 65 0.64 -0.77 16.54
C LEU A 65 1.24 -0.21 17.85
N THR A 66 2.25 -0.88 18.42
CA THR A 66 2.94 -0.38 19.63
C THR A 66 3.73 0.91 19.39
N ASP A 67 4.27 1.10 18.19
CA ASP A 67 4.87 2.37 17.78
C ASP A 67 3.82 3.49 17.71
N SER A 68 2.64 3.17 17.15
CA SER A 68 1.52 4.11 17.08
C SER A 68 1.01 4.51 18.46
N LEU A 69 0.93 3.55 19.40
CA LEU A 69 0.63 3.82 20.82
C LEU A 69 1.67 4.75 21.44
N SER A 70 2.95 4.39 21.31
CA SER A 70 4.06 5.15 21.90
C SER A 70 4.08 6.58 21.35
N ASN A 71 3.93 6.74 20.04
CA ASN A 71 3.88 8.06 19.39
C ASN A 71 2.68 8.88 19.86
N THR A 72 1.54 8.24 20.12
CA THR A 72 0.36 8.92 20.68
C THR A 72 0.65 9.47 22.07
N ILE A 73 1.24 8.66 22.94
CA ILE A 73 1.60 9.08 24.31
C ILE A 73 2.68 10.16 24.28
N ILE A 74 3.72 10.00 23.46
CA ILE A 74 4.84 10.96 23.36
C ILE A 74 4.34 12.34 22.90
N LYS A 75 3.37 12.40 21.99
CA LYS A 75 2.76 13.68 21.56
C LYS A 75 2.03 14.42 22.68
N GLU A 76 1.61 13.70 23.73
CA GLU A 76 0.95 14.30 24.89
C GLU A 76 1.94 14.72 25.98
N LEU A 77 3.21 14.30 25.91
CA LEU A 77 4.23 14.68 26.89
C LEU A 77 4.56 16.18 26.81
N PRO A 78 4.86 16.82 27.96
CA PRO A 78 5.43 18.16 27.99
C PRO A 78 6.73 18.22 27.17
N SER A 79 6.89 19.25 26.35
CA SER A 79 8.01 19.35 25.41
C SER A 79 9.33 19.68 26.11
N GLU A 80 9.24 20.40 27.22
CA GLU A 80 10.32 20.85 28.09
C GLU A 80 10.91 19.75 28.98
N GLU A 81 10.17 18.66 29.19
CA GLU A 81 10.58 17.56 30.07
C GLU A 81 11.36 16.49 29.30
N ASN A 82 12.64 16.35 29.59
CA ASN A 82 13.50 15.37 28.92
C ASN A 82 13.55 14.03 29.64
N ILE A 83 13.08 13.94 30.89
CA ILE A 83 13.08 12.71 31.69
C ILE A 83 11.64 12.23 31.87
N VAL A 84 11.40 10.95 31.63
CA VAL A 84 10.08 10.31 31.80
C VAL A 84 10.22 9.07 32.67
N LEU A 85 9.38 8.97 33.70
CA LEU A 85 9.18 7.73 34.43
C LEU A 85 8.24 6.85 33.59
N LEU A 86 8.74 5.71 33.11
CA LEU A 86 7.96 4.79 32.27
C LEU A 86 7.80 3.45 32.96
N THR A 87 6.56 3.11 33.27
CA THR A 87 6.15 1.80 33.79
C THR A 87 5.42 1.03 32.70
N LEU A 88 5.81 -0.22 32.46
CA LEU A 88 5.24 -1.07 31.41
C LEU A 88 4.68 -2.34 32.03
N ASN A 89 3.35 -2.43 32.09
CA ASN A 89 2.59 -3.56 32.60
C ASN A 89 1.95 -4.31 31.43
N LEU A 90 2.79 -4.97 30.62
CA LEU A 90 2.36 -5.60 29.36
C LEU A 90 1.91 -7.06 29.53
N GLY A 91 2.13 -7.67 30.70
CA GLY A 91 1.95 -9.13 30.86
C GLY A 91 3.01 -9.95 30.10
N GLU A 92 3.02 -11.26 30.35
CA GLU A 92 4.04 -12.18 29.79
C GLU A 92 3.96 -12.23 28.26
N SER A 93 2.75 -12.37 27.73
CA SER A 93 2.47 -12.51 26.29
C SER A 93 2.94 -11.31 25.45
N TYR A 94 2.97 -10.10 26.01
CA TYR A 94 3.27 -8.86 25.26
C TYR A 94 4.60 -8.21 25.69
N SER A 95 5.35 -8.87 26.58
CA SER A 95 6.63 -8.38 27.13
C SER A 95 7.68 -8.06 26.05
N LEU A 96 7.63 -8.72 24.89
CA LEU A 96 8.54 -8.48 23.76
C LEU A 96 8.47 -7.05 23.20
N PHE A 97 7.35 -6.34 23.41
CA PHE A 97 7.17 -4.98 22.93
C PHE A 97 7.81 -3.94 23.86
N ALA A 98 8.23 -4.32 25.06
CA ALA A 98 8.76 -3.39 26.06
C ALA A 98 9.97 -2.61 25.53
N ASN A 99 10.90 -3.30 24.86
CA ASN A 99 12.09 -2.66 24.29
C ASN A 99 11.71 -1.73 23.12
N ASN A 100 10.70 -2.09 22.34
CA ASN A 100 10.25 -1.26 21.23
C ASN A 100 9.62 0.05 21.73
N ILE A 101 8.73 -0.04 22.73
CA ILE A 101 8.12 1.12 23.38
C ILE A 101 9.19 2.03 23.97
N LYS A 102 10.13 1.48 24.78
CA LYS A 102 11.24 2.26 25.33
C LYS A 102 12.07 2.93 24.24
N THR A 103 12.36 2.21 23.16
CA THR A 103 13.14 2.75 22.02
C THR A 103 12.42 3.95 21.38
N SER A 104 11.09 3.91 21.26
CA SER A 104 10.31 5.02 20.69
C SER A 104 10.37 6.29 21.53
N PHE A 105 10.40 6.19 22.86
CA PHE A 105 10.63 7.34 23.75
C PHE A 105 12.07 7.86 23.62
N ILE A 106 13.08 6.98 23.61
CA ILE A 106 14.49 7.37 23.49
C ILE A 106 14.77 8.08 22.16
N LYS A 107 14.19 7.58 21.05
CA LYS A 107 14.34 8.18 19.71
C LYS A 107 13.81 9.61 19.62
N THR A 108 12.90 10.01 20.51
CA THR A 108 12.39 11.39 20.58
C THR A 108 13.16 12.28 21.57
N GLY A 109 14.30 11.80 22.06
CA GLY A 109 15.20 12.55 22.95
C GLY A 109 14.82 12.44 24.43
N LYS A 110 13.91 11.54 24.81
CA LYS A 110 13.51 11.33 26.21
C LYS A 110 14.43 10.31 26.89
N GLU A 111 14.90 10.65 28.08
CA GLU A 111 15.56 9.74 29.01
C GLU A 111 14.51 8.97 29.81
N ILE A 112 14.67 7.65 29.89
CA ILE A 112 13.73 6.77 30.59
C ILE A 112 14.32 6.37 31.94
N ILE A 113 13.60 6.69 33.00
CA ILE A 113 13.85 6.13 34.33
C ILE A 113 12.78 5.09 34.67
N SER A 114 13.16 4.03 35.37
CA SER A 114 12.24 2.96 35.80
C SER A 114 11.85 3.06 37.27
N THR A 115 12.56 3.88 38.04
CA THR A 115 12.33 4.09 39.47
C THR A 115 12.31 5.59 39.73
N PRO A 116 11.36 6.11 40.52
CA PRO A 116 11.38 7.52 40.92
C PRO A 116 12.67 7.81 41.70
N ILE A 117 13.41 8.84 41.25
CA ILE A 117 14.63 9.30 41.89
C ILE A 117 14.25 10.41 42.87
N GLY A 118 14.11 10.07 44.15
CA GLY A 118 13.76 11.04 45.21
C GLY A 118 12.35 11.62 45.08
N GLU A 119 12.17 12.89 45.47
CA GLU A 119 10.89 13.63 45.39
C GLU A 119 10.67 14.33 44.03
N LEU A 120 11.39 13.92 42.98
CA LEU A 120 11.32 14.58 41.68
C LEU A 120 10.00 14.26 40.97
N ASN A 121 9.24 15.31 40.66
CA ASN A 121 7.95 15.23 39.97
C ASN A 121 8.14 15.11 38.45
N TYR A 122 8.65 13.96 38.01
CA TYR A 122 8.78 13.67 36.58
C TYR A 122 7.43 13.26 35.98
N PRO A 123 7.17 13.57 34.70
CA PRO A 123 6.08 12.97 33.94
C PRO A 123 6.15 11.45 34.05
N HIS A 124 5.09 10.84 34.59
CA HIS A 124 4.96 9.39 34.73
C HIS A 124 3.92 8.89 33.74
N VAL A 125 4.31 7.87 32.99
CA VAL A 125 3.44 7.08 32.11
C VAL A 125 3.45 5.64 32.61
N ASP A 126 2.28 5.09 32.92
CA ASP A 126 2.09 3.66 33.14
C ASP A 126 1.24 3.08 32.01
N ILE A 127 1.76 2.13 31.25
CA ILE A 127 1.08 1.51 30.10
C ILE A 127 0.69 0.08 30.45
N VAL A 128 -0.59 -0.23 30.27
CA VAL A 128 -1.17 -1.56 30.42
C VAL A 128 -1.72 -2.02 29.08
N ILE A 129 -1.29 -3.20 28.61
CA ILE A 129 -1.93 -3.90 27.48
C ILE A 129 -2.82 -4.97 28.08
N GLU A 130 -4.13 -4.88 27.83
CA GLU A 130 -5.13 -5.82 28.33
C GLU A 130 -5.34 -6.96 27.34
N THR A 131 -5.46 -6.64 26.06
CA THR A 131 -5.65 -7.63 25.00
C THR A 131 -5.01 -7.19 23.70
N ALA A 132 -4.60 -8.18 22.91
CA ALA A 132 -4.12 -8.03 21.55
C ALA A 132 -4.54 -9.27 20.76
N GLY A 133 -4.91 -9.09 19.50
CA GLY A 133 -5.42 -10.20 18.70
C GLY A 133 -5.46 -9.91 17.21
N ILE A 134 -5.68 -10.98 16.45
CA ILE A 134 -5.93 -10.95 15.01
C ILE A 134 -7.34 -11.49 14.78
N GLU A 135 -8.13 -10.74 14.01
CA GLU A 135 -9.40 -11.19 13.47
C GLU A 135 -9.30 -11.25 11.94
N TYR A 136 -9.67 -12.39 11.38
CA TYR A 136 -9.76 -12.56 9.94
C TYR A 136 -11.22 -12.38 9.52
N GLY A 137 -11.45 -11.39 8.67
CA GLY A 137 -12.77 -11.02 8.15
C GLY A 137 -13.21 -11.88 6.98
N GLU A 138 -14.03 -11.32 6.10
CA GLU A 138 -14.57 -12.06 4.96
C GLU A 138 -13.50 -12.33 3.90
N MET A 139 -13.54 -13.54 3.33
CA MET A 139 -12.67 -13.92 2.24
C MET A 139 -13.25 -13.46 0.90
N PHE A 140 -12.40 -12.93 0.03
CA PHE A 140 -12.77 -12.50 -1.32
C PHE A 140 -11.74 -12.98 -2.34
N ARG A 141 -12.11 -12.98 -3.62
CA ARG A 141 -11.23 -13.37 -4.72
C ARG A 141 -10.89 -12.17 -5.57
N ASP A 142 -9.63 -12.09 -5.99
CA ASP A 142 -9.19 -11.07 -6.95
C ASP A 142 -9.51 -11.52 -8.39
N GLY A 143 -10.67 -11.12 -8.92
CA GLY A 143 -11.10 -11.45 -10.28
C GLY A 143 -11.39 -12.93 -10.55
N TRP A 144 -11.37 -13.33 -11.83
CA TRP A 144 -11.88 -14.64 -12.30
C TRP A 144 -10.98 -15.84 -11.99
N PHE A 145 -9.68 -15.58 -11.85
CA PHE A 145 -8.66 -16.61 -11.64
C PHE A 145 -7.57 -16.16 -10.65
N GLY A 146 -7.79 -15.06 -9.93
CA GLY A 146 -6.80 -14.57 -8.97
C GLY A 146 -6.89 -15.27 -7.63
N ALA A 147 -5.96 -14.90 -6.76
CA ALA A 147 -5.79 -15.49 -5.44
C ALA A 147 -6.97 -15.12 -4.51
N HIS A 148 -7.18 -15.97 -3.49
CA HIS A 148 -8.05 -15.63 -2.37
C HIS A 148 -7.32 -14.72 -1.40
N TYR A 149 -7.98 -13.63 -1.05
CA TYR A 149 -7.56 -12.67 -0.06
C TYR A 149 -8.54 -12.67 1.09
N ILE A 150 -8.05 -12.25 2.25
CA ILE A 150 -8.86 -12.08 3.45
C ILE A 150 -8.49 -10.76 4.10
N GLU A 151 -9.48 -10.09 4.68
CA GLU A 151 -9.23 -8.93 5.54
C GLU A 151 -8.62 -9.40 6.86
N ARG A 152 -7.49 -8.82 7.23
CA ARG A 152 -6.83 -9.02 8.52
C ARG A 152 -7.01 -7.75 9.34
N ASN A 153 -7.67 -7.89 10.49
CA ASN A 153 -7.77 -6.85 11.50
C ASN A 153 -6.86 -7.21 12.69
N ALA A 154 -5.78 -6.45 12.87
CA ALA A 154 -4.90 -6.56 14.03
C ALA A 154 -5.20 -5.45 15.03
N PHE A 155 -5.37 -5.78 16.31
CA PHE A 155 -5.72 -4.78 17.32
C PHE A 155 -4.91 -4.93 18.61
N ILE A 156 -4.64 -3.81 19.29
CA ILE A 156 -4.20 -3.75 20.67
C ILE A 156 -5.17 -2.88 21.48
N GLN A 157 -5.50 -3.34 22.69
CA GLN A 157 -6.39 -2.63 23.61
C GLN A 157 -5.82 -2.63 25.01
N GLY A 158 -6.08 -1.56 25.73
CA GLY A 158 -5.70 -1.43 27.12
C GLY A 158 -5.87 -0.01 27.61
N ASN A 159 -5.03 0.37 28.56
CA ASN A 159 -5.09 1.70 29.15
C ASN A 159 -3.70 2.23 29.50
N PHE A 160 -3.58 3.55 29.61
CA PHE A 160 -2.41 4.18 30.19
C PHE A 160 -2.81 5.24 31.21
N LEU A 161 -2.01 5.38 32.25
CA LEU A 161 -2.11 6.44 33.25
C LEU A 161 -1.01 7.46 33.00
N GLN A 162 -1.36 8.74 33.08
CA GLN A 162 -0.41 9.84 32.95
C GLN A 162 -0.56 10.85 34.08
N THR A 163 0.56 11.30 34.67
CA THR A 163 0.56 12.28 35.78
C THR A 163 0.64 13.74 35.33
N PHE A 164 1.04 13.98 34.07
CA PHE A 164 1.22 15.33 33.49
C PHE A 164 -0.05 15.88 32.83
N SER A 165 -1.17 15.14 32.88
CA SER A 165 -2.46 15.58 32.33
C SER A 165 -3.58 15.40 33.34
N THR A 166 -4.55 16.32 33.33
CA THR A 166 -5.77 16.20 34.15
C THR A 166 -6.68 15.05 33.72
N LYS A 167 -6.40 14.41 32.58
CA LYS A 167 -7.18 13.29 32.04
C LYS A 167 -6.98 11.98 32.82
N GLY A 168 -5.92 11.84 33.61
CA GLY A 168 -5.67 10.63 34.41
C GLY A 168 -5.57 9.36 33.55
N LYS A 169 -6.33 8.31 33.92
CA LYS A 169 -6.39 7.03 33.19
C LYS A 169 -7.11 7.22 31.85
N ARG A 170 -6.51 6.72 30.77
CA ARG A 170 -7.10 6.72 29.43
C ARG A 170 -7.08 5.32 28.83
N GLU A 171 -8.19 4.93 28.23
CA GLU A 171 -8.30 3.71 27.45
C GLU A 171 -7.84 3.96 26.01
N PHE A 172 -7.30 2.92 25.38
CA PHE A 172 -6.91 2.95 23.97
C PHE A 172 -7.34 1.66 23.28
N THR A 173 -7.71 1.82 22.01
CA THR A 173 -7.86 0.75 21.03
C THR A 173 -7.16 1.24 19.76
N ILE A 174 -6.16 0.50 19.29
CA ILE A 174 -5.45 0.81 18.06
C ILE A 174 -5.53 -0.42 17.17
N GLU A 175 -5.99 -0.20 15.94
CA GLU A 175 -6.23 -1.25 14.95
C GLU A 175 -5.48 -0.98 13.65
N SER A 176 -5.21 -2.05 12.92
CA SER A 176 -4.65 -2.03 11.57
C SER A 176 -5.41 -3.04 10.74
N ILE A 177 -6.03 -2.54 9.67
CA ILE A 177 -6.82 -3.35 8.73
C ILE A 177 -6.07 -3.38 7.40
N ASP A 178 -5.77 -4.58 6.92
CA ASP A 178 -5.22 -4.80 5.59
C ASP A 178 -5.74 -6.10 4.95
N SER A 179 -5.37 -6.34 3.70
CA SER A 179 -5.74 -7.57 2.99
C SER A 179 -4.51 -8.44 2.77
N VAL A 180 -4.62 -9.72 3.09
CA VAL A 180 -3.54 -10.70 2.96
C VAL A 180 -4.01 -11.91 2.17
N LYS A 181 -3.09 -12.60 1.48
CA LYS A 181 -3.45 -13.82 0.78
C LYS A 181 -3.72 -14.94 1.78
N VAL A 182 -4.78 -15.70 1.52
CA VAL A 182 -5.21 -16.80 2.39
C VAL A 182 -4.13 -17.88 2.52
N GLU A 183 -3.44 -18.19 1.42
CA GLU A 183 -2.34 -19.16 1.39
C GLU A 183 -1.10 -18.73 2.20
N GLU A 184 -0.94 -17.42 2.43
CA GLU A 184 0.19 -16.83 3.15
C GLU A 184 -0.04 -16.80 4.67
N ILE A 185 -1.28 -16.93 5.16
CA ILE A 185 -1.64 -16.79 6.59
C ILE A 185 -0.73 -17.60 7.51
N LYS A 186 -0.47 -18.87 7.17
CA LYS A 186 0.42 -19.76 7.94
C LYS A 186 1.85 -19.25 8.12
N TYR A 187 2.29 -18.31 7.29
CA TYR A 187 3.62 -17.68 7.35
C TYR A 187 3.56 -16.29 7.99
N LEU A 188 2.37 -15.70 8.11
CA LEU A 188 2.16 -14.42 8.78
C LEU A 188 1.95 -14.59 10.28
N GLU A 189 1.39 -15.72 10.70
CA GLU A 189 1.22 -16.10 12.10
C GLU A 189 2.53 -16.58 12.74
N ASN A 190 2.65 -16.40 14.06
CA ASN A 190 3.80 -16.87 14.82
C ASN A 190 3.38 -17.93 15.86
N GLU A 191 3.96 -19.12 15.75
CA GLU A 191 3.68 -20.24 16.64
C GLU A 191 4.02 -19.97 18.12
N SER A 192 5.00 -19.11 18.38
CA SER A 192 5.42 -18.77 19.75
C SER A 192 4.51 -17.73 20.42
N PHE A 193 3.67 -17.04 19.64
CA PHE A 193 2.87 -15.91 20.11
C PHE A 193 1.39 -16.08 19.75
N PRO A 194 0.56 -16.66 20.64
CA PRO A 194 -0.84 -16.98 20.35
C PRO A 194 -1.70 -15.78 19.94
N PHE A 195 -1.39 -14.58 20.43
CA PHE A 195 -2.09 -13.34 20.05
C PHE A 195 -1.90 -12.96 18.58
N THR A 196 -0.95 -13.60 17.88
CA THR A 196 -0.74 -13.44 16.45
C THR A 196 -1.59 -14.38 15.61
N LYS A 197 -2.41 -15.24 16.22
CA LYS A 197 -3.28 -16.19 15.51
C LYS A 197 -4.72 -15.71 15.51
N GLY A 198 -5.43 -16.03 14.43
CA GLY A 198 -6.85 -15.73 14.27
C GLY A 198 -7.63 -16.93 13.77
N ASN A 199 -8.97 -16.88 13.89
CA ASN A 199 -9.81 -17.89 13.28
C ASN A 199 -10.05 -17.55 11.81
N VAL A 200 -9.65 -18.43 10.89
CA VAL A 200 -9.87 -18.23 9.45
C VAL A 200 -11.24 -18.80 9.06
N PRO A 201 -12.18 -17.96 8.58
CA PRO A 201 -13.49 -18.45 8.14
C PRO A 201 -13.37 -19.36 6.91
N PRO A 202 -14.34 -20.26 6.71
CA PRO A 202 -14.36 -21.11 5.52
C PRO A 202 -14.57 -20.30 4.24
N GLU A 203 -14.07 -20.83 3.12
CA GLU A 203 -14.22 -20.22 1.80
C GLU A 203 -15.72 -20.01 1.44
N PRO A 204 -16.12 -18.79 1.03
CA PRO A 204 -17.48 -18.55 0.55
C PRO A 204 -17.68 -19.16 -0.83
N PHE A 205 -18.48 -20.24 -0.90
CA PHE A 205 -18.76 -21.00 -2.12
C PHE A 205 -19.32 -20.18 -3.29
N LEU A 206 -19.99 -19.06 -3.03
CA LEU A 206 -20.70 -18.27 -4.05
C LEU A 206 -19.86 -17.15 -4.67
N SER A 207 -18.78 -16.71 -4.02
CA SER A 207 -17.95 -15.61 -4.51
C SER A 207 -17.27 -15.93 -5.85
N GLY A 208 -17.02 -17.22 -6.15
CA GLY A 208 -16.48 -17.65 -7.44
C GLY A 208 -17.51 -17.80 -8.57
N LEU A 209 -18.81 -17.83 -8.28
CA LEU A 209 -19.86 -18.17 -9.26
C LEU A 209 -20.70 -16.96 -9.70
N ALA A 210 -20.78 -15.90 -8.88
CA ALA A 210 -21.59 -14.73 -9.19
C ALA A 210 -21.18 -14.08 -10.52
N GLU A 211 -19.88 -13.87 -10.74
CA GLU A 211 -19.38 -13.22 -11.95
C GLU A 211 -19.64 -14.04 -13.24
N PRO A 212 -19.31 -15.36 -13.32
CA PRO A 212 -19.68 -16.18 -14.48
C PRO A 212 -21.18 -16.20 -14.75
N ILE A 213 -22.02 -16.29 -13.71
CA ILE A 213 -23.48 -16.30 -13.86
C ILE A 213 -23.96 -14.98 -14.44
N ILE A 214 -23.50 -13.84 -13.91
CA ILE A 214 -23.84 -12.51 -14.43
C ILE A 214 -23.41 -12.39 -15.89
N ALA A 215 -22.23 -12.87 -16.26
CA ALA A 215 -21.74 -12.83 -17.65
C ALA A 215 -22.64 -13.65 -18.59
N ILE A 216 -22.99 -14.88 -18.23
CA ILE A 216 -23.87 -15.76 -19.03
C ILE A 216 -25.26 -15.14 -19.18
N VAL A 217 -25.84 -14.64 -18.09
CA VAL A 217 -27.17 -14.01 -18.09
C VAL A 217 -27.16 -12.75 -18.96
N THR A 218 -26.15 -11.90 -18.82
CA THR A 218 -26.02 -10.67 -19.61
C THR A 218 -25.87 -10.97 -21.10
N ALA A 219 -25.04 -11.95 -21.45
CA ALA A 219 -24.88 -12.38 -22.84
C ALA A 219 -26.19 -12.93 -23.43
N ALA A 220 -26.89 -13.79 -22.68
CA ALA A 220 -28.18 -14.33 -23.12
C ALA A 220 -29.23 -13.23 -23.34
N VAL A 221 -29.33 -12.26 -22.43
CA VAL A 221 -30.23 -11.10 -22.54
C VAL A 221 -29.88 -10.25 -23.76
N LEU A 222 -28.60 -9.95 -23.99
CA LEU A 222 -28.16 -9.19 -25.16
C LEU A 222 -28.52 -9.90 -26.47
N VAL A 223 -28.32 -11.22 -26.54
CA VAL A 223 -28.70 -12.03 -27.71
C VAL A 223 -30.21 -11.98 -27.93
N ALA A 224 -31.01 -12.17 -26.87
CA ALA A 224 -32.47 -12.12 -26.96
C ALA A 224 -32.98 -10.74 -27.42
N LEU A 225 -32.41 -9.66 -26.89
CA LEU A 225 -32.73 -8.29 -27.30
C LEU A 225 -32.33 -8.02 -28.76
N PHE A 226 -31.15 -8.47 -29.18
CA PHE A 226 -30.67 -8.30 -30.55
C PHE A 226 -31.61 -8.96 -31.57
N PHE A 227 -32.04 -10.20 -31.32
CA PHE A 227 -33.01 -10.87 -32.19
C PHE A 227 -34.40 -10.23 -32.14
N SER A 228 -34.84 -9.75 -30.97
CA SER A 228 -36.14 -9.09 -30.83
C SER A 228 -36.22 -7.77 -31.60
N ILE A 229 -35.14 -6.97 -31.62
CA ILE A 229 -35.08 -5.71 -32.37
C ILE A 229 -35.00 -5.98 -33.88
N ARG A 230 -34.23 -6.98 -34.30
CA ARG A 230 -34.05 -7.31 -35.73
C ARG A 230 -35.25 -8.03 -36.35
N SER A 231 -36.08 -8.70 -35.56
CA SER A 231 -37.22 -9.49 -36.04
C SER A 231 -38.50 -8.66 -36.26
N LYS A 232 -38.44 -7.33 -36.13
CA LYS A 232 -39.51 -6.41 -36.51
C LYS A 232 -39.28 -5.80 -37.89
#